data_AF-A0A0R0LWH2-F1
#
_entry.id   AF-A0A0R0LWH2-F1
#
_cell.length_a   1.000
_cell.length_b   1.000
_cell.length_c   1.000
_cell.angle_alpha   90.00
_cell.angle_beta   90.00
_cell.angle_gamma   90.00
#
_symmetry.space_group_name_H-M   'P 1'
#
loop_
_entity.id
_entity.type
_entity.pdbx_description
1 polymer ?
#
loop_
_entity_poly.entity_id
_entity_poly.type
_entity_poly.pdbx_seq_one_letter_code
_entity_poly.pdbx_strand_id
1 'polypeptide(L)'
;MGLKRSFNKTPKVLNIRAQIKKTTPKTVKLENEEPKFDDYFKINHNLSPPYNVLIDTNFIVHSSKKKIDIEAQLKQILLSNIIINIPECVFAELEKMGFKYRTSLLVAKKMKHNTLFCDHKGTYADDCIINRVTPNRCYIVATCDANLKRRIRKIPGVPILYIQGKKYAIESLPVS
;
A
#
# COMPACT_ATOMS: atom_id res chain seq x y z
N MET A 1 -78.58 20.87 20.14
CA MET A 1 -78.92 20.02 18.96
C MET A 1 -77.77 20.09 17.98
N GLY A 2 -77.10 19.07 17.49
CA GLY A 2 -77.06 17.62 17.70
C GLY A 2 -75.86 17.13 16.88
N LEU A 3 -75.12 16.16 17.41
CA LEU A 3 -73.84 15.66 16.88
C LEU A 3 -73.96 15.14 15.44
N LYS A 4 -72.97 15.43 14.58
CA LYS A 4 -72.67 14.59 13.41
C LYS A 4 -71.23 14.07 13.54
N ARG A 5 -71.12 12.87 14.12
CA ARG A 5 -69.88 12.08 14.15
C ARG A 5 -69.77 11.32 12.83
N SER A 6 -68.64 11.52 12.15
CA SER A 6 -68.16 10.75 11.01
C SER A 6 -67.87 9.30 11.43
N PHE A 7 -68.29 8.32 10.61
CA PHE A 7 -67.86 6.93 10.70
C PHE A 7 -67.33 6.48 9.34
N ASN A 8 -66.02 6.23 9.30
CA ASN A 8 -65.30 5.52 8.24
C ASN A 8 -65.60 4.02 8.27
N LYS A 9 -65.51 3.36 7.09
CA LYS A 9 -65.11 1.95 6.78
C LYS A 9 -65.68 1.62 5.39
N THR A 10 -65.03 1.03 4.39
CA THR A 10 -63.71 0.39 4.13
C THR A 10 -63.55 0.30 2.59
N PRO A 11 -62.32 0.24 2.05
CA PRO A 11 -62.09 0.24 0.60
C PRO A 11 -62.39 -1.12 -0.07
N LYS A 12 -63.02 -1.06 -1.25
CA LYS A 12 -63.34 -2.20 -2.12
C LYS A 12 -62.06 -2.87 -2.62
N VAL A 13 -61.98 -4.18 -2.40
CA VAL A 13 -60.89 -5.07 -2.79
C VAL A 13 -60.80 -5.13 -4.33
N LEU A 14 -59.67 -4.69 -4.90
CA LEU A 14 -59.37 -4.76 -6.33
C LEU A 14 -58.97 -6.19 -6.72
N ASN A 15 -59.52 -6.64 -7.84
CA ASN A 15 -59.54 -8.00 -8.35
C ASN A 15 -58.17 -8.41 -8.93
N ILE A 16 -57.51 -9.40 -8.29
CA ILE A 16 -56.10 -9.81 -8.50
C ILE A 16 -55.89 -10.68 -9.77
N ARG A 17 -56.90 -10.96 -10.59
CA ARG A 17 -56.84 -12.04 -11.60
C ARG A 17 -56.56 -11.64 -13.06
N ALA A 18 -56.17 -10.40 -13.36
CA ALA A 18 -56.01 -9.93 -14.75
C ALA A 18 -54.57 -9.55 -15.19
N GLN A 19 -53.53 -9.76 -14.37
CA GLN A 19 -52.13 -9.44 -14.74
C GLN A 19 -51.22 -10.67 -14.96
N ILE A 20 -51.80 -11.85 -15.19
CA ILE A 20 -51.02 -13.03 -15.55
C ILE A 20 -51.02 -13.15 -17.07
N LYS A 21 -50.08 -12.46 -17.75
CA LYS A 21 -49.51 -12.89 -19.04
C LYS A 21 -48.38 -11.94 -19.49
N LYS A 22 -47.22 -12.57 -19.73
CA LYS A 22 -45.99 -12.07 -20.37
C LYS A 22 -44.92 -11.44 -19.45
N THR A 23 -44.41 -12.23 -18.52
CA THR A 23 -43.00 -12.14 -18.11
C THR A 23 -42.28 -13.39 -18.60
N THR A 24 -41.55 -13.24 -19.71
CA THR A 24 -40.59 -14.23 -20.17
C THR A 24 -39.52 -14.43 -19.09
N PRO A 25 -39.15 -15.66 -18.71
CA PRO A 25 -38.06 -15.88 -17.78
C PRO A 25 -36.76 -15.37 -18.41
N LYS A 26 -36.20 -14.29 -17.86
CA LYS A 26 -34.83 -13.88 -18.16
C LYS A 26 -33.92 -14.96 -17.57
N THR A 27 -33.35 -15.79 -18.42
CA THR A 27 -32.24 -16.66 -18.06
C THR A 27 -31.09 -15.78 -17.56
N VAL A 28 -30.92 -15.71 -16.24
CA VAL A 28 -29.70 -15.18 -15.64
C VAL A 28 -28.62 -16.19 -16.00
N LYS A 29 -27.79 -15.87 -16.98
CA LYS A 29 -26.54 -16.58 -17.20
C LYS A 29 -25.69 -16.30 -15.96
N LEU A 30 -25.54 -17.31 -15.10
CA LEU A 30 -24.45 -17.35 -14.13
C LEU A 30 -23.18 -17.47 -14.98
N GLU A 31 -22.62 -16.32 -15.36
CA GLU A 31 -21.25 -16.29 -15.84
C GLU A 31 -20.40 -16.71 -14.64
N ASN A 32 -19.90 -17.93 -14.67
CA ASN A 32 -18.82 -18.35 -13.80
C ASN A 32 -17.65 -17.44 -14.15
N GLU A 33 -17.45 -16.35 -13.39
CA GLU A 33 -16.19 -15.61 -13.46
C GLU A 33 -15.11 -16.61 -13.05
N GLU A 34 -14.41 -17.17 -14.04
CA GLU A 34 -13.23 -17.96 -13.80
C GLU A 34 -12.33 -17.15 -12.86
N PRO A 35 -11.86 -17.72 -11.75
CA PRO A 35 -10.97 -16.99 -10.85
C PRO A 35 -9.80 -16.51 -11.69
N LYS A 36 -9.57 -15.19 -11.72
CA LYS A 36 -8.48 -14.57 -12.49
C LYS A 36 -7.16 -15.09 -11.92
N PHE A 37 -6.68 -16.21 -12.45
CA PHE A 37 -5.45 -16.86 -12.00
C PHE A 37 -4.24 -15.92 -12.08
N ASP A 38 -4.28 -14.94 -13.00
CA ASP A 38 -3.29 -13.86 -13.10
C ASP A 38 -3.11 -13.06 -11.80
N ASP A 39 -4.18 -12.84 -11.03
CA ASP A 39 -4.11 -12.11 -9.77
C ASP A 39 -3.52 -12.96 -8.64
N TYR A 40 -3.71 -14.29 -8.70
CA TYR A 40 -3.09 -15.23 -7.78
C TYR A 40 -1.56 -15.26 -7.93
N PHE A 41 -1.04 -15.29 -9.17
CA PHE A 41 0.40 -15.25 -9.42
C PHE A 41 1.05 -13.89 -9.11
N LYS A 42 0.27 -12.82 -8.92
CA LYS A 42 0.76 -11.51 -8.46
C LYS A 42 0.99 -11.48 -6.95
N ILE A 43 0.41 -12.40 -6.20
CA ILE A 43 0.60 -12.49 -4.75
C ILE A 43 2.02 -12.98 -4.50
N ASN A 44 2.80 -12.15 -3.82
CA ASN A 44 4.19 -12.48 -3.54
C ASN A 44 4.30 -13.23 -2.22
N HIS A 45 4.38 -14.56 -2.31
CA HIS A 45 4.51 -15.45 -1.16
C HIS A 45 5.82 -15.26 -0.37
N ASN A 46 6.80 -14.52 -0.89
CA ASN A 46 8.08 -14.27 -0.22
C ASN A 46 8.01 -13.12 0.81
N LEU A 47 6.88 -12.42 0.92
CA LEU A 47 6.65 -11.37 1.91
C LEU A 47 5.92 -11.94 3.13
N SER A 48 6.69 -12.38 4.12
CA SER A 48 6.20 -12.78 5.44
C SER A 48 6.81 -11.91 6.54
N PRO A 49 6.11 -11.70 7.66
CA PRO A 49 6.73 -11.15 8.85
C PRO A 49 7.94 -12.00 9.31
N PRO A 50 9.04 -11.40 9.78
CA PRO A 50 9.28 -9.96 9.89
C PRO A 50 9.54 -9.30 8.51
N TYR A 51 8.86 -8.19 8.24
CA TYR A 51 8.97 -7.52 6.96
C TYR A 51 10.31 -6.79 6.81
N ASN A 52 11.00 -7.04 5.70
CA ASN A 52 12.22 -6.33 5.35
C ASN A 52 11.85 -5.03 4.63
N VAL A 53 12.10 -3.88 5.26
CA VAL A 53 11.83 -2.56 4.68
C VAL A 53 13.15 -1.96 4.20
N LEU A 54 13.24 -1.72 2.89
CA LEU A 54 14.39 -1.06 2.27
C LEU A 54 14.14 0.44 2.21
N ILE A 55 14.99 1.24 2.86
CA ILE A 55 14.80 2.69 2.97
C ILE A 55 15.68 3.44 1.99
N ASP A 56 15.06 4.40 1.30
CA ASP A 56 15.68 5.34 0.36
C ASP A 56 16.05 6.69 1.03
N THR A 57 17.01 7.42 0.44
CA THR A 57 17.50 8.74 0.88
C THR A 57 16.37 9.75 1.04
N ASN A 58 15.52 9.87 0.00
CA ASN A 58 14.40 10.82 -0.02
C ASN A 58 13.40 10.53 1.11
N PHE A 59 13.18 9.26 1.43
CA PHE A 59 12.27 8.86 2.50
C PHE A 59 12.76 9.33 3.88
N ILE A 60 14.06 9.16 4.16
CA ILE A 60 14.69 9.61 5.41
C ILE A 60 14.60 11.13 5.53
N VAL A 61 14.95 11.85 4.47
CA VAL A 61 14.91 13.32 4.42
C VAL A 61 13.50 13.84 4.70
N HIS A 62 12.49 13.28 4.04
CA HIS A 62 11.10 13.71 4.23
C HIS A 62 10.55 13.34 5.60
N SER A 63 10.89 12.16 6.14
CA SER A 63 10.48 11.72 7.48
C SER A 63 11.07 12.63 8.55
N SER A 64 12.36 12.95 8.43
CA SER A 64 13.06 13.88 9.31
C SER A 64 12.46 15.29 9.26
N LYS A 65 12.18 15.83 8.06
CA LYS A 65 11.55 17.14 7.88
C LYS A 65 10.17 17.22 8.53
N LYS A 66 9.39 16.13 8.47
CA LYS A 66 8.05 16.04 9.06
C LYS A 66 8.05 15.63 10.53
N LYS A 67 9.23 15.39 11.13
CA LYS A 67 9.43 14.91 12.50
C LYS A 67 8.65 13.61 12.78
N ILE A 68 8.66 12.71 11.81
CA ILE A 68 8.04 11.39 11.94
C ILE A 68 9.07 10.41 12.47
N ASP A 69 8.70 9.65 13.50
CA ASP A 69 9.48 8.50 13.94
C ASP A 69 9.26 7.33 12.97
N ILE A 70 10.33 6.96 12.26
CA ILE A 70 10.31 5.94 11.21
C ILE A 70 9.93 4.58 11.77
N GLU A 71 10.56 4.15 12.87
CA GLU A 71 10.35 2.81 13.41
C GLU A 71 8.93 2.66 13.97
N ALA A 72 8.46 3.66 14.72
CA ALA A 72 7.12 3.66 15.31
C ALA A 72 6.03 3.64 14.23
N GLN A 73 6.14 4.46 13.18
CA GLN A 73 5.14 4.46 12.11
C GLN A 73 5.17 3.21 11.25
N LEU A 74 6.34 2.66 10.94
CA LEU A 74 6.42 1.41 10.18
C LEU A 74 5.69 0.30 10.93
N LYS A 75 5.91 0.17 12.25
CA LYS A 75 5.19 -0.80 13.10
C LYS A 75 3.69 -0.56 13.11
N GLN A 76 3.25 0.70 13.15
CA GLN A 76 1.83 1.05 13.14
C GLN A 76 1.12 0.62 11.85
N ILE A 77 1.81 0.62 10.70
CA ILE A 77 1.19 0.36 9.40
C ILE A 77 1.28 -1.10 9.00
N LEU A 78 2.43 -1.73 9.24
CA LEU A 78 2.62 -3.14 8.89
C LEU A 78 2.06 -4.09 9.97
N LEU A 79 1.71 -3.55 11.15
CA LEU A 79 1.12 -4.29 12.28
C LEU A 79 1.89 -5.56 12.64
N SER A 80 3.20 -5.57 12.37
CA SER A 80 4.07 -6.74 12.40
C SER A 80 5.49 -6.35 12.79
N ASN A 81 6.32 -7.34 13.09
CA ASN A 81 7.76 -7.14 13.28
C ASN A 81 8.42 -6.69 11.96
N ILE A 82 9.38 -5.78 12.07
CA ILE A 82 10.02 -5.14 10.92
C ILE A 82 11.52 -5.16 11.09
N ILE A 83 12.21 -5.36 9.98
CA ILE A 83 13.66 -5.21 9.84
C ILE A 83 13.90 -4.06 8.87
N ILE A 84 14.47 -2.98 9.40
CA ILE A 84 14.86 -1.81 8.59
C ILE A 84 16.22 -2.10 7.96
N ASN A 85 16.30 -1.97 6.64
CA ASN A 85 17.51 -2.17 5.87
C ASN A 85 17.85 -0.89 5.10
N ILE A 86 19.10 -0.43 5.20
CA ILE A 86 19.58 0.75 4.47
C ILE A 86 20.80 0.36 3.65
N PRO A 87 20.79 0.56 2.33
CA PRO A 87 21.97 0.41 1.49
C PRO A 87 23.07 1.41 1.85
N GLU A 88 24.33 0.98 1.74
CA GLU A 88 25.47 1.89 1.90
C GLU A 88 25.43 3.09 0.93
N CYS A 89 24.93 2.87 -0.29
CA CYS A 89 24.79 3.92 -1.29
C CYS A 89 23.83 5.05 -0.85
N VAL A 90 22.80 4.73 -0.06
CA VAL A 90 21.86 5.69 0.53
C VAL A 90 22.56 6.53 1.60
N PHE A 91 23.41 5.92 2.44
CA PHE A 91 24.25 6.68 3.38
C PHE A 91 25.23 7.60 2.66
N ALA A 92 25.91 7.09 1.62
CA ALA A 92 26.84 7.88 0.83
C ALA A 92 26.14 9.06 0.13
N GLU A 93 24.91 8.87 -0.35
CA GLU A 93 24.11 9.96 -0.91
C GLU A 93 23.74 11.01 0.15
N LEU A 94 23.24 10.58 1.32
CA LEU A 94 22.94 11.48 2.43
C LEU A 94 24.15 12.32 2.88
N GLU A 95 25.33 11.71 2.92
CA GLU A 95 26.59 12.40 3.27
C GLU A 95 26.98 13.44 2.21
N LYS A 96 26.78 13.14 0.92
CA LYS A 96 27.02 14.08 -0.19
C LYS A 96 26.09 15.28 -0.18
N MET A 97 24.85 15.14 0.33
CA MET A 97 23.90 16.26 0.40
C MET A 97 24.31 17.35 1.42
N GLY A 98 25.36 17.09 2.24
CA GLY A 98 26.03 18.08 3.06
C GLY A 98 25.29 18.50 4.32
N PHE A 99 25.68 19.66 4.89
CA PHE A 99 25.26 20.09 6.23
C PHE A 99 23.73 20.23 6.38
N LYS A 100 23.02 20.57 5.30
CA LYS A 100 21.56 20.75 5.29
C LYS A 100 20.80 19.52 5.79
N TYR A 101 21.32 18.32 5.55
CA TYR A 101 20.67 17.06 5.92
C TYR A 101 21.38 16.32 7.05
N ARG A 102 22.26 17.00 7.79
CA ARG A 102 22.99 16.43 8.94
C ARG A 102 22.04 15.82 9.97
N THR A 103 20.91 16.47 10.24
CA THR A 103 19.90 15.93 11.17
C THR A 103 19.31 14.61 10.67
N SER A 104 19.03 14.51 9.38
CA SER A 104 18.50 13.30 8.76
C SER A 104 19.52 12.16 8.80
N LEU A 105 20.80 12.45 8.55
CA LEU A 105 21.90 11.50 8.68
C LEU A 105 22.05 10.98 10.12
N LEU A 106 21.98 11.86 11.12
CA LEU A 106 22.04 11.47 12.53
C LEU A 106 20.87 10.58 12.93
N VAL A 107 19.65 10.90 12.47
CA VAL A 107 18.46 10.06 12.70
C VAL A 107 18.63 8.69 12.08
N ALA A 108 19.09 8.63 10.82
CA ALA A 108 19.33 7.36 10.12
C ALA A 108 20.40 6.50 10.81
N LYS A 109 21.47 7.11 11.31
CA LYS A 109 22.53 6.39 12.06
C LYS A 109 22.08 5.93 13.45
N LYS A 110 21.16 6.66 14.09
CA LYS A 110 20.68 6.34 15.45
C LYS A 110 19.60 5.26 15.48
N MET A 111 18.78 5.15 14.44
CA MET A 111 17.73 4.13 14.41
C MET A 111 18.31 2.72 14.28
N LYS A 112 17.60 1.71 14.77
CA LYS A 112 18.02 0.31 14.65
C LYS A 112 17.81 -0.18 13.22
N HIS A 113 18.90 -0.35 12.47
CA HIS A 113 18.88 -0.75 11.06
C HIS A 113 19.99 -1.76 10.77
N ASN A 114 19.82 -2.50 9.68
CA ASN A 114 20.85 -3.31 9.06
C ASN A 114 21.42 -2.54 7.87
N THR A 115 22.75 -2.41 7.83
CA THR A 115 23.44 -1.84 6.66
C THR A 115 23.61 -2.92 5.61
N LEU A 116 23.18 -2.63 4.39
CA LEU A 116 23.31 -3.53 3.25
C LEU A 116 24.49 -3.10 2.38
N PHE A 117 25.52 -3.95 2.36
CA PHE A 117 26.69 -3.77 1.51
C PHE A 117 26.31 -3.78 0.03
N CYS A 118 26.94 -2.89 -0.73
CA CYS A 118 26.63 -2.67 -2.14
C CYS A 118 27.84 -3.03 -3.02
N ASP A 119 27.65 -3.96 -3.96
CA ASP A 119 28.73 -4.42 -4.86
C ASP A 119 28.85 -3.56 -6.12
N HIS A 120 28.89 -2.23 -5.95
CA HIS A 120 28.95 -1.32 -7.08
C HIS A 120 29.83 -0.11 -6.80
N LYS A 121 30.64 0.29 -7.79
CA LYS A 121 31.41 1.55 -7.72
C LYS A 121 30.56 2.69 -8.23
N GLY A 122 30.09 3.56 -7.34
CA GLY A 122 29.52 4.86 -7.69
C GLY A 122 28.17 4.87 -8.41
N THR A 123 27.36 3.81 -8.32
CA THR A 123 26.00 3.83 -8.91
C THR A 123 25.02 4.65 -8.08
N TYR A 124 24.02 5.21 -8.76
CA TYR A 124 22.91 5.94 -8.13
C TYR A 124 22.09 5.00 -7.24
N ALA A 125 21.65 5.48 -6.07
CA ALA A 125 20.93 4.67 -5.08
C ALA A 125 19.67 4.00 -5.67
N ASP A 126 18.97 4.69 -6.56
CA ASP A 126 17.81 4.18 -7.30
C ASP A 126 18.11 2.88 -8.06
N ASP A 127 19.24 2.83 -8.78
CA ASP A 127 19.64 1.66 -9.56
C ASP A 127 20.04 0.50 -8.66
N CYS A 128 20.73 0.79 -7.55
CA CYS A 128 21.05 -0.20 -6.54
C CYS A 128 19.79 -0.83 -5.95
N ILE A 129 18.80 -0.01 -5.59
CA ILE A 129 17.52 -0.47 -5.04
C ILE A 129 16.80 -1.37 -6.05
N ILE A 130 16.70 -0.95 -7.32
CA ILE A 130 16.04 -1.74 -8.36
C ILE A 130 16.77 -3.06 -8.61
N ASN A 131 18.10 -3.04 -8.74
CA ASN A 131 18.90 -4.23 -8.99
C ASN A 131 18.84 -5.22 -7.82
N ARG A 132 18.66 -4.73 -6.59
CA ARG A 132 18.50 -5.57 -5.40
C ARG A 132 17.12 -6.21 -5.32
N VAL A 133 16.07 -5.43 -5.60
CA VAL A 133 14.68 -5.84 -5.38
C VAL A 133 14.11 -6.67 -6.54
N THR A 134 14.65 -6.50 -7.74
CA THR A 134 14.23 -7.27 -8.93
C THR A 134 14.41 -8.79 -8.76
N PRO A 135 15.60 -9.30 -8.39
CA PRO A 135 15.79 -10.72 -8.12
C PRO A 135 15.19 -11.13 -6.78
N ASN A 136 15.34 -10.29 -5.74
CA ASN A 136 14.94 -10.60 -4.38
C ASN A 136 13.68 -9.81 -4.02
N ARG A 137 12.53 -10.38 -4.35
CA ARG A 137 11.22 -9.76 -4.08
C ARG A 137 10.78 -9.95 -2.62
N CYS A 138 11.69 -9.85 -1.66
CA CYS A 138 11.41 -10.01 -0.23
C CYS A 138 11.44 -8.67 0.54
N TYR A 139 11.45 -7.55 -0.19
CA TYR A 139 11.54 -6.20 0.37
C TYR A 139 10.28 -5.38 0.13
N ILE A 140 9.93 -4.56 1.11
CA ILE A 140 9.03 -3.41 0.99
C ILE A 140 9.91 -2.19 0.77
N VAL A 141 9.71 -1.44 -0.32
CA VAL A 141 10.56 -0.29 -0.63
C VAL A 141 9.92 1.00 -0.11
N ALA A 142 10.59 1.67 0.82
CA ALA A 142 10.17 2.95 1.37
C ALA A 142 10.80 4.11 0.59
N THR A 143 10.03 4.71 -0.32
CA THR A 143 10.48 5.85 -1.14
C THR A 143 9.36 6.87 -1.39
N CYS A 144 9.75 8.14 -1.55
CA CYS A 144 8.86 9.20 -2.00
C CYS A 144 9.15 9.65 -3.44
N ASP A 145 10.18 9.12 -4.09
CA ASP A 145 10.57 9.53 -5.43
C ASP A 145 9.59 9.01 -6.50
N ALA A 146 9.14 9.89 -7.39
CA ALA A 146 8.13 9.54 -8.39
C ALA A 146 8.69 8.61 -9.49
N ASN A 147 9.95 8.77 -9.86
CA ASN A 147 10.60 7.96 -10.89
C ASN A 147 10.92 6.56 -10.35
N LEU A 148 11.47 6.46 -9.14
CA LEU A 148 11.75 5.19 -8.49
C LEU A 148 10.45 4.39 -8.27
N LYS A 149 9.36 5.04 -7.82
CA LYS A 149 8.04 4.40 -7.73
C LYS A 149 7.56 3.84 -9.07
N ARG A 150 7.67 4.60 -10.15
CA ARG A 150 7.29 4.13 -11.50
C ARG A 150 8.09 2.91 -11.93
N ARG A 151 9.38 2.84 -11.58
CA ARG A 151 10.25 1.69 -11.86
C ARG A 151 9.84 0.47 -11.03
N ILE A 152 9.61 0.65 -9.72
CA ILE A 152 9.21 -0.44 -8.81
C ILE A 152 7.85 -1.02 -9.18
N ARG A 153 6.88 -0.20 -9.60
CA ARG A 153 5.55 -0.68 -10.03
C ARG A 153 5.58 -1.65 -11.22
N LYS A 154 6.66 -1.65 -12.01
CA LYS A 154 6.85 -2.62 -13.09
C LYS A 154 7.26 -4.00 -12.57
N ILE A 155 7.74 -4.10 -11.33
CA ILE A 155 8.15 -5.33 -10.68
C ILE A 155 6.95 -5.83 -9.86
N PRO A 156 6.28 -6.91 -10.29
CA PRO A 156 5.14 -7.43 -9.54
C PRO A 156 5.59 -7.97 -8.19
N GLY A 157 4.73 -7.81 -7.18
CA GLY A 157 4.96 -8.35 -5.85
C GLY A 157 5.82 -7.50 -4.93
N VAL A 158 6.26 -6.31 -5.34
CA VAL A 158 7.06 -5.41 -4.49
C VAL A 158 6.18 -4.28 -3.95
N PRO A 159 5.87 -4.27 -2.64
CA PRO A 159 5.09 -3.19 -2.05
C PRO A 159 5.91 -1.91 -1.95
N ILE A 160 5.23 -0.78 -2.09
CA ILE A 160 5.83 0.56 -2.02
C ILE A 160 5.26 1.28 -0.80
N LEU A 161 6.14 1.70 0.09
CA LEU A 161 5.79 2.51 1.26
C LEU A 161 6.19 3.97 1.01
N TYR A 162 5.29 4.90 1.30
CA TYR A 162 5.51 6.32 1.06
C TYR A 162 4.84 7.19 2.12
N ILE A 163 5.19 8.48 2.14
CA ILE A 163 4.68 9.42 3.13
C ILE A 163 3.48 10.18 2.57
N GLN A 164 2.34 10.08 3.25
CA GLN A 164 1.10 10.81 2.94
C GLN A 164 0.72 11.72 4.12
N GLY A 165 0.83 13.03 3.94
CA GLY A 165 0.63 13.98 5.05
C GLY A 165 1.64 13.74 6.17
N LYS A 166 1.15 13.37 7.38
CA LYS A 166 1.96 13.00 8.55
C LYS A 166 1.96 11.50 8.85
N LYS A 167 1.46 10.65 7.95
CA LYS A 167 1.42 9.18 8.12
C LYS A 167 2.15 8.52 6.96
N TYR A 168 2.61 7.28 7.12
CA TYR A 168 2.99 6.45 5.98
C TYR A 168 1.76 5.75 5.42
N ALA A 169 1.84 5.43 4.14
CA ALA A 169 0.86 4.67 3.41
C ALA A 169 1.60 3.61 2.60
N ILE A 170 0.93 2.50 2.34
CA ILE A 170 1.50 1.39 1.58
C ILE A 170 0.64 1.11 0.35
N GLU A 171 1.31 0.89 -0.77
CA GLU A 171 0.73 0.45 -2.03
C GLU A 171 1.12 -1.01 -2.26
N SER A 172 0.20 -1.79 -2.83
CA SER A 172 0.45 -3.16 -3.29
C SER A 172 0.91 -4.15 -2.21
N LEU A 173 0.46 -4.00 -0.96
CA LEU A 173 0.62 -5.06 0.03
C LEU A 173 -0.48 -6.11 -0.19
N PRO A 174 -0.14 -7.38 -0.51
CA PRO A 174 -1.13 -8.44 -0.54
C PRO A 174 -1.64 -8.62 0.89
N VAL A 175 -2.92 -8.34 1.12
CA VAL A 175 -3.57 -8.63 2.40
C VAL A 175 -3.85 -10.13 2.38
N SER A 176 -3.10 -10.88 3.16
CA SER A 176 -3.34 -12.29 3.45
C SER A 176 -4.64 -12.48 4.21
#